data_AF-A0A9E2E384-F1
#
_entry.id   AF-A0A9E2E384-F1
#
_cell.length_a   1.000
_cell.length_b   1.000
_cell.length_c   1.000
_cell.angle_alpha   90.00
_cell.angle_beta   90.00
_cell.angle_gamma   90.00
#
_symmetry.space_group_name_H-M   'P 1'
#
loop_
_entity.id
_entity.type
_entity.pdbx_description
1 polymer ?
#
loop_
_entity_poly.entity_id
_entity_poly.type
_entity_poly.pdbx_seq_one_letter_code
_entity_poly.pdbx_strand_id
1 'polypeptide(L)'
;MTRICDDWEGILQKIKATESGKTTGTTLRRWLDDDLEFHSVIVEAADNSWLAKVAMDLKMMTLVVRNKPEMLSYEAALVTQSDHLALLEAFKNHNADRAEVVIRAHIKQGLDFIMANQ
;
A
#
# COMPACT_ATOMS: atom_id res chain seq x y z
N MET A 1 3.89 6.69 10.78
CA MET A 1 3.90 6.43 9.33
C MET A 1 5.31 6.38 8.73
N THR A 2 6.29 7.21 9.12
CA THR A 2 7.68 7.10 8.61
C THR A 2 8.28 5.69 8.76
N ARG A 3 8.11 5.06 9.94
CA ARG A 3 8.51 3.66 10.19
C ARG A 3 8.02 2.69 9.12
N ILE A 4 6.79 2.84 8.65
CA ILE A 4 6.18 1.94 7.65
C ILE A 4 6.94 2.08 6.32
N CYS A 5 7.28 3.31 5.91
CA CYS A 5 8.06 3.52 4.70
C CYS A 5 9.49 2.98 4.79
N ASP A 6 10.12 3.10 5.97
CA ASP A 6 11.44 2.52 6.22
C ASP A 6 11.41 0.99 6.18
N ASP A 7 10.35 0.37 6.74
CA ASP A 7 10.14 -1.08 6.69
C ASP A 7 9.95 -1.57 5.25
N TRP A 8 9.21 -0.83 4.42
CA TRP A 8 9.06 -1.13 3.00
C TRP A 8 10.37 -1.01 2.22
N GLU A 9 11.20 -0.02 2.52
CA GLU A 9 12.53 0.09 1.91
C GLU A 9 13.36 -1.18 2.23
N GLY A 10 13.32 -1.62 3.48
CA GLY A 10 13.96 -2.88 3.89
C GLY A 10 13.41 -4.11 3.16
N ILE A 11 12.11 -4.15 2.85
CA ILE A 11 11.50 -5.22 2.07
C ILE A 11 11.90 -5.14 0.59
N LEU A 12 11.95 -3.95 -0.01
CA LEU A 12 12.41 -3.76 -1.39
C LEU A 12 13.83 -4.26 -1.60
N GLN A 13 14.73 -3.99 -0.66
CA GLN A 13 16.09 -4.53 -0.72
C GLN A 13 16.11 -6.07 -0.66
N LYS A 14 15.22 -6.67 0.14
CA LYS A 14 15.08 -8.14 0.18
C LYS A 14 14.54 -8.70 -1.13
N ILE A 15 13.54 -8.06 -1.73
CA ILE A 15 12.98 -8.46 -3.02
C ILE A 15 14.07 -8.40 -4.11
N LYS A 16 14.83 -7.31 -4.16
CA LYS A 16 15.90 -7.11 -5.14
C LYS A 16 17.03 -8.14 -5.01
N ALA A 17 17.23 -8.67 -3.80
CA ALA A 17 18.23 -9.70 -3.52
C ALA A 17 17.74 -11.13 -3.84
N THR A 18 16.45 -11.34 -4.13
CA THR A 18 15.96 -12.67 -4.54
C THR A 18 16.17 -12.90 -6.03
N GLU A 19 16.43 -14.16 -6.43
CA GLU A 19 16.53 -14.51 -7.86
C GLU A 19 15.21 -14.29 -8.61
N SER A 20 14.07 -14.40 -7.93
CA SER A 20 12.75 -14.23 -8.53
C SER A 20 12.37 -12.76 -8.73
N GLY A 21 13.04 -11.82 -8.06
CA GLY A 21 12.65 -10.41 -8.04
C GLY A 21 11.27 -10.16 -7.42
N LYS A 22 10.78 -11.11 -6.61
CA LYS A 22 9.46 -11.06 -5.97
C LYS A 22 9.56 -11.26 -4.46
N THR A 23 8.51 -10.88 -3.74
CA THR A 23 8.37 -11.20 -2.32
C THR A 23 8.38 -12.70 -2.06
N THR A 24 8.85 -13.12 -0.88
CA THR A 24 8.49 -14.40 -0.27
C THR A 24 7.21 -14.26 0.56
N GLY A 25 6.59 -15.36 0.97
CA GLY A 25 5.31 -15.31 1.71
C GLY A 25 5.40 -14.55 3.03
N THR A 26 6.56 -14.58 3.70
CA THR A 26 6.79 -13.80 4.93
C THR A 26 6.95 -12.32 4.65
N THR A 27 7.71 -11.94 3.62
CA THR A 27 7.85 -10.52 3.23
C THR A 27 6.57 -9.93 2.68
N LEU A 28 5.78 -10.70 1.92
CA LEU A 28 4.47 -10.27 1.43
C LEU A 28 3.51 -10.04 2.59
N ARG A 29 3.50 -10.95 3.57
CA ARG A 29 2.65 -10.80 4.76
C ARG A 29 2.98 -9.50 5.51
N ARG A 30 4.26 -9.25 5.74
CA ARG A 30 4.70 -8.02 6.41
C ARG A 30 4.33 -6.78 5.61
N TRP A 31 4.55 -6.81 4.29
CA TRP A 31 4.18 -5.71 3.39
C TRP A 31 2.70 -5.34 3.53
N LEU A 32 1.81 -6.34 3.49
CA LEU A 32 0.37 -6.14 3.59
C LEU A 32 -0.07 -5.68 4.99
N ASP A 33 0.63 -6.11 6.05
CA ASP A 33 0.36 -5.64 7.41
C ASP A 33 0.71 -4.15 7.56
N ASP A 34 1.85 -3.73 7.01
CA ASP A 34 2.30 -2.34 7.02
C ASP A 34 1.39 -1.44 6.15
N ASP A 35 0.93 -1.93 4.98
CA ASP A 35 -0.05 -1.25 4.11
C ASP A 35 -1.39 -1.04 4.79
N LEU A 36 -1.88 -2.07 5.48
CA LEU A 36 -3.09 -2.00 6.26
C LEU A 36 -3.00 -0.97 7.40
N GLU A 37 -1.87 -0.95 8.10
CA GLU A 37 -1.61 0.02 9.17
C GLU A 37 -1.59 1.45 8.63
N PHE A 38 -0.91 1.68 7.50
CA PHE A 38 -0.82 3.00 6.88
C PHE A 38 -2.20 3.57 6.54
N HIS A 39 -3.03 2.80 5.84
CA HIS A 39 -4.37 3.22 5.46
C HIS A 39 -5.28 3.44 6.68
N SER A 40 -5.12 2.61 7.73
CA SER A 40 -5.90 2.75 8.97
C SER A 40 -5.66 4.11 9.63
N VAL A 41 -4.40 4.54 9.71
CA VAL A 41 -4.04 5.83 10.30
C VAL A 41 -4.68 7.00 9.54
N ILE A 42 -4.73 6.96 8.20
CA ILE A 42 -5.37 8.01 7.40
C ILE A 42 -6.86 8.08 7.70
N VAL A 43 -7.52 6.93 7.71
CA VAL A 43 -8.96 6.80 7.89
C VAL A 43 -9.39 7.27 9.29
N GLU A 44 -8.63 6.88 10.31
CA GLU A 44 -8.83 7.33 11.69
C GLU A 44 -8.62 8.84 11.82
N ALA A 45 -7.57 9.38 11.21
CA ALA A 45 -7.28 10.82 11.25
C ALA A 45 -8.31 11.69 10.52
N ALA A 46 -9.04 11.13 9.55
CA ALA A 46 -10.06 11.84 8.79
C ALA A 46 -11.35 12.10 9.60
N ASP A 47 -11.53 11.45 10.76
CA ASP A 47 -12.74 11.50 11.61
C ASP A 47 -14.06 11.41 10.81
N ASN A 48 -14.04 10.56 9.77
CA ASN A 48 -15.15 10.40 8.84
C ASN A 48 -15.65 8.96 8.90
N SER A 49 -16.76 8.75 9.60
CA SER A 49 -17.37 7.44 9.81
C SER A 49 -17.81 6.74 8.52
N TRP A 50 -18.14 7.49 7.46
CA TRP A 50 -18.46 6.92 6.15
C TRP A 50 -17.21 6.42 5.44
N LEU A 51 -16.12 7.18 5.50
CA LEU A 51 -14.82 6.75 4.97
C LEU A 51 -14.32 5.51 5.72
N ALA A 52 -14.49 5.46 7.04
CA ALA A 52 -14.12 4.31 7.84
C ALA A 52 -14.85 3.03 7.43
N LYS A 53 -16.15 3.14 7.13
CA LYS A 53 -16.95 2.02 6.64
C LYS A 53 -16.46 1.50 5.28
N VAL A 54 -16.24 2.39 4.31
CA VAL A 54 -15.76 2.00 2.97
C VAL A 54 -14.33 1.46 3.02
N ALA A 55 -13.47 2.02 3.88
CA ALA A 55 -12.11 1.54 4.06
C ALA A 55 -12.06 0.13 4.66
N MET A 56 -12.98 -0.25 5.55
CA MET A 56 -13.08 -1.62 6.05
C MET A 56 -13.36 -2.63 4.92
N ASP A 57 -14.16 -2.27 3.92
CA ASP A 57 -14.40 -3.12 2.75
C ASP A 57 -13.14 -3.27 1.87
N LEU A 58 -12.30 -2.23 1.79
CA LEU A 58 -10.97 -2.30 1.16
C LEU A 58 -10.01 -3.22 1.92
N LYS A 59 -10.01 -3.21 3.26
CA LYS A 59 -9.20 -4.13 4.09
C LYS A 59 -9.52 -5.60 3.79
N MET A 60 -10.78 -5.91 3.48
CA MET A 60 -11.20 -7.25 3.06
C MET A 60 -10.59 -7.65 1.72
N MET A 61 -10.40 -6.72 0.78
CA MET A 61 -9.69 -7.01 -0.48
C MET A 61 -8.21 -7.28 -0.27
N THR A 62 -7.54 -6.57 0.65
CA THR A 62 -6.15 -6.86 1.04
C THR A 62 -6.01 -8.29 1.57
N LEU A 63 -7.00 -8.79 2.31
CA LEU A 63 -7.06 -10.19 2.76
C LEU A 63 -7.28 -11.20 1.61
N VAL A 64 -8.01 -10.82 0.56
CA VAL A 64 -8.17 -11.65 -0.65
C VAL A 64 -6.85 -11.77 -1.41
N VAL A 65 -6.11 -10.66 -1.57
CA VAL A 65 -4.76 -10.67 -2.17
C VAL A 65 -3.79 -11.52 -1.34
N ARG A 66 -3.89 -11.46 -0.01
CA ARG A 66 -3.07 -12.26 0.94
C ARG A 66 -3.22 -13.79 0.74
N ASN A 67 -4.29 -14.22 0.08
CA ASN A 67 -4.59 -15.63 -0.21
C ASN A 67 -4.34 -16.03 -1.68
N LYS A 68 -3.88 -15.10 -2.53
CA LYS A 68 -3.44 -15.44 -3.90
C LYS A 68 -1.99 -15.93 -3.89
N PRO A 69 -1.63 -16.87 -4.78
CA PRO A 69 -0.27 -17.41 -4.87
C PRO A 69 0.74 -16.41 -5.46
N GLU A 70 0.28 -15.32 -6.07
CA GLU A 70 1.13 -14.36 -6.74
C GLU A 70 1.82 -13.42 -5.75
N MET A 71 3.14 -13.46 -5.79
CA MET A 71 4.02 -12.60 -5.01
C MET A 71 4.14 -11.22 -5.66
N LEU A 72 4.22 -10.17 -4.83
CA LEU A 72 4.43 -8.80 -5.28
C LEU A 72 5.82 -8.69 -5.94
N SER A 73 5.89 -8.14 -7.16
CA SER A 73 7.16 -7.88 -7.84
C SER A 73 7.85 -6.65 -7.27
N TYR A 74 9.16 -6.54 -7.51
CA TYR A 74 9.94 -5.36 -7.14
C TYR A 74 9.35 -4.07 -7.72
N GLU A 75 8.95 -4.07 -8.99
CA GLU A 75 8.43 -2.88 -9.67
C GLU A 75 7.09 -2.43 -9.05
N ALA A 76 6.18 -3.38 -8.80
CA ALA A 76 4.90 -3.09 -8.17
C ALA A 76 5.06 -2.57 -6.73
N ALA A 77 5.99 -3.17 -5.97
CA ALA A 77 6.34 -2.71 -4.63
C ALA A 77 6.93 -1.29 -4.66
N LEU A 78 7.83 -0.99 -5.61
CA LEU A 78 8.49 0.30 -5.72
C LEU A 78 7.50 1.43 -6.04
N VAL A 79 6.58 1.18 -6.99
CA VAL A 79 5.50 2.14 -7.32
C VAL A 79 4.62 2.39 -6.10
N THR A 80 4.22 1.32 -5.41
CA THR A 80 3.37 1.42 -4.21
C THR A 80 4.06 2.22 -3.10
N GLN A 81 5.34 1.97 -2.82
CA GLN A 81 6.10 2.74 -1.83
C GLN A 81 6.23 4.22 -2.23
N SER A 82 6.48 4.50 -3.51
CA SER A 82 6.58 5.87 -4.03
C SER A 82 5.29 6.67 -3.84
N ASP A 83 4.12 6.06 -4.12
CA ASP A 83 2.82 6.70 -3.88
C ASP A 83 2.62 7.06 -2.40
N HIS A 84 2.98 6.14 -1.51
CA HIS A 84 2.89 6.35 -0.07
C HIS A 84 3.81 7.46 0.44
N LEU A 85 5.03 7.54 -0.08
CA LEU A 85 5.95 8.64 0.21
C LEU A 85 5.39 9.98 -0.28
N ALA A 86 4.79 10.00 -1.48
CA ALA A 86 4.15 11.20 -2.01
C ALA A 86 2.94 11.64 -1.18
N LEU A 87 2.16 10.70 -0.62
CA LEU A 87 1.09 10.99 0.34
C LEU A 87 1.63 11.59 1.63
N LEU A 88 2.69 11.01 2.20
CA LEU A 88 3.30 11.56 3.41
C LEU A 88 3.80 12.98 3.20
N GLU A 89 4.39 13.26 2.04
CA GLU A 89 4.83 14.60 1.71
C GLU A 89 3.65 15.57 1.56
N ALA A 90 2.54 15.14 0.96
CA ALA A 90 1.32 15.94 0.90
C ALA A 90 0.75 16.25 2.29
N PHE A 91 0.73 15.27 3.19
CA PHE A 91 0.27 15.46 4.57
C PHE A 91 1.18 16.40 5.37
N LYS A 92 2.51 16.24 5.28
CA LYS A 92 3.47 17.13 5.93
C LYS A 92 3.31 18.59 5.49
N ASN A 93 2.99 18.80 4.22
CA ASN A 93 2.79 20.13 3.65
C ASN A 93 1.33 20.62 3.76
N HIS A 94 0.45 19.89 4.45
CA HIS A 94 -0.99 20.20 4.56
C HIS A 94 -1.68 20.43 3.20
N ASN A 95 -1.22 19.75 2.16
CA ASN A 95 -1.70 19.92 0.79
C ASN A 95 -2.79 18.88 0.47
N ALA A 96 -4.04 19.23 0.78
CA ALA A 96 -5.18 18.35 0.59
C ALA A 96 -5.40 17.96 -0.89
N ASP A 97 -5.29 18.92 -1.82
CA ASP A 97 -5.47 18.66 -3.26
C ASP A 97 -4.44 17.64 -3.76
N ARG A 98 -3.18 17.77 -3.34
CA ARG A 98 -2.15 16.81 -3.69
C ARG A 98 -2.42 15.44 -3.10
N ALA A 99 -2.84 15.38 -1.83
CA ALA A 99 -3.17 14.12 -1.18
C ALA A 99 -4.32 13.40 -1.91
N GLU A 100 -5.36 14.13 -2.31
CA GLU A 100 -6.48 13.58 -3.08
C GLU A 100 -6.04 13.00 -4.42
N VAL A 101 -5.23 13.74 -5.18
CA VAL A 101 -4.73 13.28 -6.48
C VAL A 101 -3.92 11.99 -6.33
N VAL A 102 -3.03 11.93 -5.34
CA VAL A 102 -2.16 10.76 -5.13
C VAL A 102 -2.98 9.55 -4.67
N ILE A 103 -3.85 9.67 -3.68
CA ILE A 103 -4.61 8.51 -3.17
C ILE A 103 -5.58 7.96 -4.23
N ARG A 104 -6.17 8.83 -5.06
CA ARG A 104 -7.06 8.41 -6.15
C ARG A 104 -6.30 7.61 -7.21
N ALA A 105 -5.09 8.06 -7.58
CA ALA A 105 -4.24 7.32 -8.51
C ALA A 105 -3.81 5.97 -7.93
N HIS A 106 -3.38 5.97 -6.66
CA HIS A 106 -2.95 4.78 -5.93
C HIS A 106 -4.04 3.68 -5.91
N ILE A 107 -5.28 4.04 -5.51
CA ILE A 107 -6.41 3.11 -5.48
C ILE A 107 -6.73 2.56 -6.88
N LYS A 108 -6.68 3.42 -7.91
CA LYS A 108 -6.94 2.99 -9.29
C LYS A 108 -5.90 1.98 -9.78
N GLN A 109 -4.61 2.20 -9.49
CA GLN A 109 -3.55 1.26 -9.85
C GLN A 109 -3.73 -0.09 -9.15
N GLY A 110 -4.09 -0.08 -7.86
CA GLY A 110 -4.39 -1.31 -7.12
C GLY A 110 -5.57 -2.09 -7.72
N LEU A 111 -6.63 -1.38 -8.13
CA LEU A 111 -7.77 -1.98 -8.82
C LEU A 111 -7.34 -2.60 -10.17
N ASP A 112 -6.64 -1.84 -11.00
CA ASP A 112 -6.19 -2.28 -12.32
C ASP A 112 -5.27 -3.53 -12.20
N PHE A 113 -4.39 -3.56 -11.20
CA PHE A 113 -3.55 -4.73 -10.89
C PHE A 113 -4.39 -5.95 -10.52
N ILE A 114 -5.38 -5.81 -9.63
CA ILE A 114 -6.24 -6.92 -9.23
C ILE A 114 -7.02 -7.46 -10.43
N MET A 115 -7.58 -6.58 -11.27
CA MET A 115 -8.35 -6.98 -12.45
C MET A 115 -7.50 -7.69 -13.51
N ALA A 116 -6.22 -7.32 -13.66
CA ALA A 116 -5.31 -7.96 -14.60
C ALA A 116 -4.86 -9.36 -14.16
N ASN A 117 -4.97 -9.68 -12.87
CA ASN A 117 -4.52 -10.94 -12.27
C ASN A 117 -5.69 -11.73 -11.65
N GLN A 118 -6.89 -11.60 -12.20
CA GLN A 118 -8.09 -12.41 -11.85
C GLN A 118 -8.19 -13.68 -12.68
#